data_AF-R9A5G0-F1
#
_entry.id   AF-R9A5G0-F1
#
_cell.length_a   1.000
_cell.length_b   1.000
_cell.length_c   1.000
_cell.angle_alpha   90.00
_cell.angle_beta   90.00
_cell.angle_gamma   90.00
#
_symmetry.space_group_name_H-M   'P 1'
#
loop_
_entity.id
_entity.type
_entity.pdbx_description
1 polymer ?
#
loop_
_entity_poly.entity_id
_entity_poly.type
_entity_poly.pdbx_seq_one_letter_code
_entity_poly.pdbx_strand_id
1 'polypeptide(L)'
;MDRWFSPRFLSLFFGVTLFVSSLVPYFLIQTWEKGLLEMGLTIFSYTLGPSIAVFFLAKGKADLPVSGLAFSGFFLISILLTVALGLGFQIAFTLLIPIGFGIQIFLVQISRVLFKKN
;
A
#
# COMPACT_ATOMS: atom_id res chain seq x y z
N MET A 1 -4.61 14.74 -14.86
CA MET A 1 -5.27 13.90 -15.89
C MET A 1 -6.60 14.50 -16.36
N ASP A 2 -7.23 15.38 -15.57
CA ASP A 2 -8.54 16.00 -15.85
C ASP A 2 -8.58 17.02 -17.02
N ARG A 3 -7.43 17.38 -17.59
CA ARG A 3 -7.34 18.34 -18.71
C ARG A 3 -7.42 17.71 -20.10
N TRP A 4 -7.27 16.38 -20.23
CA TRP A 4 -7.10 15.72 -21.53
C TRP A 4 -8.18 14.69 -21.87
N PHE A 5 -8.98 14.26 -20.88
CA PHE A 5 -9.99 13.23 -21.09
C PHE A 5 -11.31 13.59 -20.41
N SER A 6 -12.40 13.45 -21.15
CA SER A 6 -13.76 13.58 -20.61
C SER A 6 -13.99 12.54 -19.50
N PRO A 7 -14.67 12.91 -18.39
CA PRO A 7 -14.98 11.98 -17.30
C PRO A 7 -15.66 10.68 -17.77
N ARG A 8 -16.51 10.77 -18.81
CA ARG A 8 -17.18 9.60 -19.42
C ARG A 8 -16.21 8.69 -20.17
N PHE A 9 -15.21 9.28 -20.83
CA PHE A 9 -14.18 8.50 -21.53
C PHE A 9 -13.24 7.82 -20.53
N LEU A 10 -12.89 8.53 -19.45
CA LEU A 10 -12.09 7.97 -18.36
C LEU A 10 -12.82 6.79 -17.69
N SER A 11 -14.12 6.95 -17.37
CA SER A 11 -14.90 5.87 -16.75
C SER A 11 -15.02 4.65 -17.65
N LEU A 12 -15.19 4.87 -18.96
CA LEU A 12 -15.29 3.79 -19.94
C LEU A 12 -13.94 3.10 -20.15
N PHE A 13 -12.85 3.86 -20.22
CA PHE A 13 -11.49 3.32 -20.27
C PHE A 13 -11.20 2.45 -19.05
N PHE A 14 -11.38 2.98 -17.83
CA PHE A 14 -11.17 2.20 -16.62
C PHE A 14 -12.12 1.01 -16.51
N GLY A 15 -13.38 1.15 -16.91
CA GLY A 15 -14.34 0.05 -16.93
C GLY A 15 -13.91 -1.10 -17.85
N VAL A 16 -13.45 -0.78 -19.06
CA VAL A 16 -12.94 -1.76 -20.02
C VAL A 16 -11.63 -2.38 -19.53
N THR A 17 -10.70 -1.57 -19.01
CA THR A 17 -9.45 -2.08 -18.45
C THR A 17 -9.72 -3.04 -17.29
N LEU A 18 -10.61 -2.68 -16.35
CA LEU A 18 -10.98 -3.54 -15.23
C LEU A 18 -11.68 -4.83 -15.70
N PHE A 19 -12.56 -4.73 -16.69
CA PHE A 19 -13.22 -5.89 -17.28
C PHE A 19 -12.21 -6.84 -17.93
N VAL A 20 -11.28 -6.33 -18.74
CA VAL A 20 -10.23 -7.14 -19.37
C VAL A 20 -9.27 -7.71 -18.31
N SER A 21 -8.86 -6.93 -17.31
CA SER A 21 -8.06 -7.42 -16.18
C SER A 21 -8.76 -8.53 -15.39
N SER A 22 -10.09 -8.50 -15.29
CA SER A 22 -10.87 -9.57 -14.65
C SER A 22 -10.95 -10.86 -15.47
N LEU A 23 -10.66 -10.80 -16.76
CA LEU A 23 -10.61 -11.97 -17.66
C LEU A 23 -9.22 -12.63 -17.68
N VAL A 24 -8.16 -11.92 -17.27
CA VAL A 24 -6.80 -12.46 -17.16
C VAL A 24 -6.75 -13.82 -16.45
N PRO A 25 -7.43 -14.02 -15.29
CA PRO A 25 -7.49 -15.31 -14.57
C PRO A 25 -8.10 -16.49 -15.35
N TYR A 26 -8.82 -16.22 -16.44
CA TYR A 26 -9.49 -17.25 -17.24
C TYR A 26 -8.65 -17.73 -18.42
N PHE A 27 -7.64 -16.97 -18.85
CA PHE A 27 -6.83 -17.25 -20.05
C PHE A 27 -5.42 -17.78 -19.75
N LEU A 28 -5.02 -17.81 -18.48
CA LEU A 28 -3.69 -18.23 -18.04
C LEU A 28 -3.77 -19.58 -17.29
N ILE A 29 -2.70 -20.37 -17.38
CA ILE A 29 -2.66 -21.76 -16.91
C ILE A 29 -2.66 -21.80 -15.37
N GLN A 30 -3.69 -22.43 -14.80
CA GLN A 30 -4.07 -22.48 -13.36
C GLN A 30 -2.93 -22.64 -12.33
N THR A 31 -1.82 -23.29 -12.66
CA THR A 31 -0.73 -23.61 -11.74
C THR A 31 0.39 -22.58 -11.69
N TRP A 32 0.70 -21.90 -12.81
CA TRP A 32 1.73 -20.86 -12.84
C TRP A 32 1.17 -19.48 -12.46
N GLU A 33 -0.13 -19.30 -12.69
CA GLU A 33 -0.81 -18.01 -12.52
C GLU A 33 -1.11 -17.68 -11.06
N LYS A 34 -1.58 -18.64 -10.26
CA LYS A 34 -1.72 -18.43 -8.81
C LYS A 34 -0.39 -17.98 -8.20
N GLY A 35 0.71 -18.62 -8.59
CA GLY A 35 2.04 -18.25 -8.11
C GLY A 35 2.47 -16.84 -8.50
N LEU A 36 2.34 -16.46 -9.78
CA LEU A 36 2.73 -15.13 -10.27
C LEU A 36 1.81 -14.01 -9.76
N LEU A 37 0.50 -14.24 -9.75
CA LEU A 37 -0.49 -13.28 -9.31
C LEU A 37 -0.43 -13.08 -7.79
N GLU A 38 -0.30 -14.16 -7.01
CA GLU A 38 -0.07 -14.05 -5.56
C GLU A 38 1.27 -13.40 -5.27
N MET A 39 2.33 -13.71 -6.01
CA MET A 39 3.64 -13.07 -5.81
C MET A 39 3.59 -11.58 -6.12
N GLY A 40 2.97 -11.18 -7.24
CA GLY A 40 2.76 -9.77 -7.60
C GLY A 40 1.90 -9.02 -6.58
N LEU A 41 0.78 -9.61 -6.16
CA LEU A 41 -0.10 -9.05 -5.13
C LEU A 41 0.60 -8.98 -3.77
N THR A 42 1.45 -9.94 -3.44
CA THR A 42 2.24 -9.95 -2.20
C THR A 42 3.25 -8.82 -2.19
N ILE A 43 4.02 -8.66 -3.28
CA ILE A 43 5.00 -7.56 -3.43
C ILE A 43 4.29 -6.21 -3.35
N PHE A 44 3.17 -6.07 -4.05
CA PHE A 44 2.36 -4.86 -4.02
C PHE A 44 1.84 -4.57 -2.60
N SER A 45 1.34 -5.60 -1.90
CA SER A 45 0.78 -5.46 -0.55
C SER A 45 1.80 -4.97 0.49
N TYR A 46 3.09 -5.28 0.33
CA TYR A 46 4.16 -4.75 1.20
C TYR A 46 4.28 -3.22 1.18
N THR A 47 3.93 -2.60 0.05
CA THR A 47 4.07 -1.14 -0.14
C THR A 47 2.73 -0.42 -0.06
N LEU A 48 1.63 -1.10 -0.43
CA LEU A 48 0.28 -0.55 -0.46
C LEU A 48 -0.19 -0.13 0.95
N GLY A 49 -0.03 -1.00 1.96
CA GLY A 49 -0.43 -0.73 3.33
C GLY A 49 0.20 0.55 3.91
N PRO A 50 1.54 0.67 3.93
CA PRO A 50 2.23 1.89 4.37
C PRO A 50 1.83 3.12 3.55
N SER A 51 1.60 2.98 2.24
CA SER A 51 1.21 4.11 1.37
C SER A 51 -0.18 4.64 1.71
N ILE A 52 -1.15 3.76 1.97
CA ILE A 52 -2.48 4.17 2.46
C ILE A 52 -2.35 4.93 3.78
N ALA A 53 -1.50 4.47 4.71
CA ALA A 53 -1.28 5.15 5.97
C ALA A 53 -0.71 6.56 5.79
N VAL A 54 0.23 6.74 4.85
CA VAL A 54 0.75 8.07 4.49
C VAL A 54 -0.37 8.99 3.99
N PHE A 55 -1.18 8.54 3.03
CA PHE A 55 -2.29 9.36 2.51
C PHE A 55 -3.36 9.64 3.58
N PHE A 56 -3.63 8.67 4.45
CA PHE A 56 -4.56 8.83 5.58
C PHE A 56 -4.09 9.93 6.54
N LEU A 57 -2.81 9.90 6.92
CA LEU A 57 -2.20 10.91 7.78
C LEU A 57 -2.18 12.30 7.11
N ALA A 58 -1.87 12.37 5.82
CA ALA A 58 -1.87 13.61 5.05
C ALA A 58 -3.28 14.22 4.93
N LYS A 59 -4.31 13.38 4.70
CA LYS A 59 -5.71 13.83 4.63
C LYS A 59 -6.20 14.40 5.96
N GLY A 60 -5.71 13.88 7.09
CA GLY A 60 -6.11 14.32 8.42
C GLY A 60 -5.69 15.73 8.81
N LYS A 61 -4.90 16.45 7.98
CA LYS A 61 -4.22 17.71 8.35
C LYS A 61 -3.56 17.64 9.73
N ALA A 62 -3.12 16.45 10.13
CA ALA A 62 -2.37 16.30 11.36
C ALA A 62 -1.03 16.99 11.10
N ASP A 63 -0.72 18.04 11.86
CA ASP A 63 0.66 18.53 11.95
C ASP A 63 1.52 17.33 12.32
N LEU A 64 2.18 16.77 11.30
CA LEU A 64 3.00 15.59 11.47
C LEU A 64 4.15 16.04 12.36
N PRO A 65 4.30 15.47 13.56
CA PRO A 65 5.30 15.91 14.55
C PRO A 65 6.70 15.43 14.16
N VAL A 66 6.93 15.16 12.87
CA VAL A 66 8.12 14.53 12.32
C VAL A 66 8.53 15.28 11.07
N SER A 67 9.83 15.56 10.95
CA SER A 67 10.39 16.14 9.73
C SER A 67 10.16 15.21 8.53
N GLY A 68 10.12 15.77 7.31
CA GLY A 68 9.90 14.98 6.10
C GLY A 68 10.93 13.85 5.91
N LEU A 69 12.17 14.04 6.39
CA LEU A 69 13.22 13.02 6.34
C LEU A 69 12.95 11.87 7.32
N ALA A 70 12.53 12.17 8.56
CA ALA A 70 12.15 11.14 9.53
C ALA A 70 10.90 10.37 9.08
N PHE A 71 9.93 11.06 8.49
CA PHE A 71 8.73 10.45 7.93
C PHE A 71 9.05 9.48 6.77
N SER A 72 9.99 9.88 5.89
CA SER A 72 10.48 9.02 4.80
C SER A 72 11.22 7.79 5.34
N GLY A 73 12.00 7.98 6.41
CA GLY A 73 12.63 6.88 7.14
C GLY A 73 11.62 5.90 7.73
N PHE A 74 10.56 6.39 8.38
CA PHE A 74 9.49 5.53 8.89
C PHE A 74 8.76 4.77 7.79
N PHE A 75 8.48 5.43 6.66
CA PHE A 75 7.88 4.77 5.51
C PHE A 75 8.74 3.60 5.00
N LEU A 76 10.05 3.82 4.85
CA LEU A 76 10.98 2.76 4.46
C LEU A 76 11.02 1.62 5.49
N ILE A 77 11.13 1.96 6.78
CA ILE A 77 11.14 0.99 7.88
C ILE A 77 9.84 0.19 7.89
N SER A 78 8.69 0.83 7.66
CA SER A 78 7.39 0.16 7.61
C SER A 78 7.32 -0.85 6.47
N ILE A 79 7.83 -0.52 5.28
CA ILE A 79 7.91 -1.47 4.17
C ILE A 79 8.80 -2.66 4.55
N LEU A 80 10.00 -2.39 5.07
CA LEU A 80 10.94 -3.44 5.46
C LEU A 80 10.38 -4.37 6.55
N LEU A 81 9.70 -3.81 7.56
CA LEU A 81 9.04 -4.59 8.61
C LEU A 81 7.87 -5.41 8.05
N THR A 82 7.08 -4.84 7.14
CA THR A 82 5.96 -5.58 6.51
C THR A 82 6.48 -6.75 5.66
N VAL A 83 7.60 -6.55 4.95
CA VAL A 83 8.31 -7.62 4.22
C VAL A 83 8.84 -8.68 5.19
N ALA A 84 9.53 -8.27 6.26
CA ALA A 84 10.09 -9.18 7.25
C ALA A 84 9.00 -10.04 7.92
N LEU A 85 7.86 -9.44 8.26
CA LEU A 85 6.72 -10.17 8.82
C LEU A 85 6.06 -11.08 7.79
N GLY A 86 5.90 -10.63 6.54
CA GLY A 86 5.30 -11.44 5.49
C GLY A 86 6.14 -12.67 5.14
N LEU A 87 7.46 -12.51 5.01
CA LEU A 87 8.38 -13.62 4.76
C LEU A 87 8.57 -14.51 5.99
N GLY A 88 8.67 -13.94 7.18
CA GLY A 88 8.92 -14.67 8.43
C GLY A 88 7.75 -15.53 8.89
N PHE A 89 6.51 -15.06 8.69
CA PHE A 89 5.29 -15.75 9.16
C PHE A 89 4.42 -16.28 8.01
N GLN A 90 4.87 -16.20 6.76
CA GLN A 90 4.14 -16.66 5.57
C GLN A 90 2.70 -16.12 5.53
N ILE A 91 2.55 -14.83 5.83
CA ILE A 91 1.25 -14.19 5.98
C ILE A 91 0.60 -14.00 4.60
N ALA A 92 -0.69 -14.31 4.50
CA ALA A 92 -1.46 -14.06 3.28
C ALA A 92 -1.41 -12.58 2.90
N PHE A 93 -1.28 -12.29 1.60
CA PHE A 93 -1.10 -10.93 1.10
C PHE A 93 -2.21 -9.95 1.52
N THR A 94 -3.43 -10.46 1.72
CA THR A 94 -4.59 -9.69 2.19
C THR A 94 -4.39 -9.09 3.58
N LEU A 95 -3.61 -9.75 4.44
CA LEU A 95 -3.31 -9.29 5.80
C LEU A 95 -2.07 -8.37 5.84
N LEU A 96 -1.21 -8.41 4.82
CA LEU A 96 -0.04 -7.52 4.74
C LEU A 96 -0.42 -6.04 4.64
N ILE A 97 -1.53 -5.74 3.97
CA ILE A 97 -2.03 -4.36 3.80
C ILE A 97 -2.39 -3.73 5.17
N PRO A 98 -3.30 -4.32 5.99
CA PRO A 98 -3.61 -3.76 7.30
C PRO A 98 -2.43 -3.79 8.27
N ILE A 99 -1.54 -4.79 8.18
CA ILE A 99 -0.30 -4.83 8.98
C ILE A 99 0.60 -3.66 8.64
N GLY A 100 0.92 -3.46 7.36
CA GLY A 100 1.77 -2.36 6.92
C GLY A 100 1.17 -0.98 7.18
N PHE A 101 -0.16 -0.86 7.09
CA PHE A 101 -0.88 0.33 7.55
C PHE A 101 -0.65 0.58 9.05
N GLY A 102 -0.87 -0.45 9.88
CA GLY A 102 -0.73 -0.37 11.33
C GLY A 102 0.69 -0.02 11.78
N ILE A 103 1.71 -0.62 11.14
CA ILE A 103 3.13 -0.34 11.44
C ILE A 103 3.45 1.13 11.16
N GLN A 104 3.05 1.66 10.00
CA GLN A 104 3.33 3.05 9.65
C GLN A 104 2.64 4.02 10.63
N ILE A 105 1.38 3.76 10.97
CA ILE A 105 0.66 4.58 11.97
C ILE A 105 1.37 4.50 13.32
N PHE A 106 1.75 3.30 13.77
CA PHE A 106 2.42 3.08 15.05
C PHE A 106 3.75 3.81 15.16
N LEU A 107 4.59 3.77 14.12
CA LEU A 107 5.86 4.50 14.07
C LEU A 107 5.66 6.01 14.21
N VAL A 108 4.67 6.57 13.50
CA VAL A 108 4.34 8.00 13.55
C VAL A 108 3.74 8.40 14.91
N GLN A 109 2.93 7.53 15.53
CA GLN A 109 2.37 7.80 16.87
C GLN A 109 3.45 7.72 17.96
N ILE A 110 4.35 6.73 17.91
CA ILE A 110 5.48 6.64 18.84
C ILE A 110 6.37 7.88 18.74
N SER A 111 6.70 8.32 17.52
CA SER A 111 7.50 9.53 17.37
C SER A 111 6.79 10.74 17.96
N ARG A 112 5.47 10.84 17.83
CA ARG A 112 4.69 11.89 18.49
C ARG A 112 4.84 11.85 20.01
N VAL A 113 4.81 10.67 20.64
CA VAL A 113 4.95 10.54 22.09
C VAL A 113 6.38 10.85 22.54
N LEU A 114 7.39 10.38 21.81
CA LEU A 114 8.80 10.57 22.17
C LEU A 114 9.30 12.00 21.94
N PHE A 115 8.83 12.68 20.88
CA PHE A 115 9.25 14.05 20.54
C PHE A 115 8.36 15.14 21.15
N LYS A 116 7.22 14.81 21.79
CA LYS A 116 6.39 15.78 22.56
C LYS A 116 6.98 16.12 23.94
N LYS A 117 8.26 15.80 24.18
CA LYS A 117 8.97 16.15 25.42
C LYS A 117 10.25 16.91 25.09
N ASN A 118 10.06 18.15 24.68
CA ASN A 118 10.89 19.34 24.93
C ASN A 118 10.07 20.58 24.52
#